data_AF-A0A3D0RYR6-F1
#
_entry.id   AF-A0A3D0RYR6-F1
#
_cell.length_a   1.000
_cell.length_b   1.000
_cell.length_c   1.000
_cell.angle_alpha   90.00
_cell.angle_beta   90.00
_cell.angle_gamma   90.00
#
_symmetry.space_group_name_H-M   'P 1'
#
loop_
_entity.id
_entity.type
_entity.pdbx_description
1 polymer ?
#
loop_
_entity_poly.entity_id
_entity_poly.type
_entity_poly.pdbx_seq_one_letter_code
_entity_poly.pdbx_strand_id
1 'polypeptide(L)'
;QMKMFLTRLGFGSKIVVTGDVTQVDLPSGTKSGLRVVEDILDEVEDISFCRLTAQDVVRHRLVGKIVAAYDEFDAAQEKRGPRSSGRQGDRA
;
A
#
# COMPACT_ATOMS: atom_id res chain seq x y z
N GLN A 1 -0.58 -17.54 -0.68
CA GLN A 1 -1.73 -17.88 -1.55
C GLN A 1 -1.50 -17.58 -3.03
N MET A 2 -0.77 -16.52 -3.40
CA MET A 2 -0.53 -16.18 -4.82
C MET A 2 0.08 -17.30 -5.68
N LYS A 3 1.01 -18.09 -5.15
CA LYS A 3 1.53 -19.28 -5.85
C LYS A 3 0.40 -20.18 -6.38
N MET A 4 -0.59 -20.51 -5.54
CA MET A 4 -1.69 -21.39 -5.92
C MET A 4 -2.58 -20.78 -7.01
N PHE A 5 -2.70 -19.46 -7.05
CA PHE A 5 -3.48 -18.75 -8.06
C PHE A 5 -2.74 -18.67 -9.39
N LEU A 6 -1.49 -18.18 -9.37
CA LEU A 6 -0.69 -17.97 -10.57
C LEU A 6 -0.39 -19.28 -11.32
N THR A 7 -0.24 -20.41 -10.60
CA THR A 7 -0.03 -21.73 -11.21
C THR A 7 -1.27 -22.31 -11.89
N ARG A 8 -2.42 -21.61 -11.88
CA ARG A 8 -3.63 -22.03 -12.62
C ARG A 8 -3.71 -21.43 -14.02
N LEU A 9 -2.70 -20.68 -14.45
CA LEU A 9 -2.64 -20.12 -15.80
C LEU A 9 -2.58 -21.24 -16.85
N GLY A 10 -3.59 -21.31 -17.71
CA GLY A 10 -3.66 -22.26 -18.83
C GLY A 10 -3.17 -21.65 -20.15
N PHE A 11 -3.04 -22.51 -21.18
CA PHE A 11 -2.63 -22.08 -22.52
C PHE A 11 -3.56 -21.00 -23.10
N GLY A 12 -2.98 -20.02 -23.80
CA GLY A 12 -3.72 -18.93 -24.44
C GLY A 12 -4.41 -17.95 -23.47
N SER A 13 -4.22 -18.11 -22.17
CA SER A 13 -4.80 -17.22 -21.16
C SER A 13 -3.87 -16.05 -20.83
N LYS A 14 -4.44 -14.98 -20.27
CA LYS A 14 -3.71 -13.89 -19.62
C LYS A 14 -4.31 -13.65 -18.24
N ILE A 15 -3.47 -13.37 -17.24
CA ILE A 15 -3.90 -13.00 -15.90
C ILE A 15 -3.46 -11.56 -15.64
N VAL A 16 -4.34 -10.76 -15.05
CA VAL A 16 -4.02 -9.45 -14.50
C VAL A 16 -4.39 -9.47 -13.03
N VAL A 17 -3.41 -9.20 -12.16
CA VAL A 17 -3.62 -9.06 -10.72
C VAL A 17 -3.49 -7.60 -10.36
N THR A 18 -4.50 -7.05 -9.70
CA THR A 18 -4.54 -5.64 -9.27
C THR A 18 -4.67 -5.56 -7.75
N GLY A 19 -4.07 -4.54 -7.14
CA GLY A 19 -4.29 -4.21 -5.74
C GLY A 19 -3.44 -3.03 -5.29
N ASP A 20 -3.65 -2.59 -4.06
CA ASP A 20 -2.88 -1.52 -3.43
C ASP A 20 -1.95 -2.12 -2.37
N VAL A 21 -0.64 -2.06 -2.60
CA VAL A 21 0.37 -2.61 -1.69
C VAL A 21 0.43 -1.88 -0.35
N THR A 22 -0.14 -0.67 -0.24
CA THR A 22 -0.18 0.12 0.99
C THR A 22 -1.33 -0.30 1.91
N GLN A 23 -2.37 -0.92 1.37
CA GLN A 23 -3.55 -1.38 2.10
C GLN A 23 -3.37 -2.86 2.50
N VAL A 24 -2.81 -3.08 3.69
CA VAL A 24 -2.57 -4.43 4.22
C VAL A 24 -3.56 -4.74 5.34
N ASP A 25 -4.72 -5.27 4.96
CA ASP A 25 -5.76 -5.71 5.89
C ASP A 25 -5.55 -7.18 6.32
N LEU A 26 -4.33 -7.51 6.75
CA LEU A 26 -3.95 -8.86 7.16
C LEU A 26 -3.66 -8.93 8.66
N PRO A 27 -3.84 -10.10 9.31
CA PRO A 27 -3.43 -10.29 10.69
C PRO A 27 -1.97 -9.91 10.91
N SER A 28 -1.67 -9.33 12.07
CA SER A 28 -0.33 -8.84 12.41
C SER A 28 0.75 -9.89 12.15
N GLY A 29 1.85 -9.48 11.51
CA GLY A 29 2.96 -10.35 11.12
C GLY A 29 2.77 -11.08 9.78
N THR A 30 1.59 -11.00 9.15
CA THR A 30 1.35 -11.59 7.83
C THR A 30 1.91 -10.69 6.74
N LYS A 31 2.80 -11.23 5.88
CA LYS A 31 3.29 -10.50 4.71
C LYS A 31 2.22 -10.40 3.62
N SER A 32 2.12 -9.24 2.97
CA SER A 32 1.24 -9.05 1.81
C SER A 32 1.65 -9.97 0.66
N GLY A 33 0.67 -10.67 0.09
CA GLY A 33 0.90 -11.52 -1.08
C GLY A 33 1.39 -10.75 -2.30
N LEU A 34 0.96 -9.49 -2.47
CA LEU A 34 1.37 -8.63 -3.58
C LEU A 34 2.84 -8.23 -3.48
N ARG A 35 3.30 -7.83 -2.28
CA ARG A 35 4.72 -7.51 -2.05
C ARG A 35 5.60 -8.74 -2.26
N VAL A 36 5.17 -9.89 -1.74
CA VAL A 36 5.95 -11.14 -1.83
C VAL A 36 6.09 -11.64 -3.26
N VAL A 37 5.05 -11.51 -4.11
CA VAL A 37 5.18 -11.96 -5.51
C VAL A 37 6.07 -11.05 -6.35
N GLU A 38 6.10 -9.77 -6.03
CA GLU A 38 6.99 -8.80 -6.68
C GLU A 38 8.44 -9.20 -6.46
N ASP A 39 8.85 -9.44 -5.21
CA ASP A 39 10.21 -9.90 -4.89
C ASP A 39 10.58 -11.25 -5.53
N ILE A 40 9.60 -12.16 -5.69
CA ILE A 40 9.85 -13.53 -6.19
C ILE A 40 9.88 -13.59 -7.72
N LEU A 41 9.11 -12.75 -8.40
CA LEU A 41 8.83 -12.87 -9.84
C LEU A 41 9.39 -11.71 -10.67
N ASP A 42 10.15 -10.78 -10.08
CA ASP A 42 10.72 -9.61 -10.76
C ASP A 42 11.57 -9.97 -11.99
N GLU A 43 12.28 -11.11 -11.94
CA GLU A 43 13.16 -11.57 -13.02
C GLU A 43 12.50 -12.61 -13.95
N VAL A 44 11.22 -12.90 -13.77
CA VAL A 44 10.52 -13.91 -14.59
C VAL A 44 10.09 -13.29 -15.91
N GLU A 45 10.63 -13.82 -17.02
CA GLU A 45 10.21 -13.46 -18.37
C GLU A 45 8.69 -13.62 -18.56
N ASP A 46 8.08 -12.77 -19.38
CA ASP A 46 6.62 -12.68 -19.62
C ASP A 46 5.75 -12.19 -18.44
N ILE A 47 6.35 -11.76 -17.32
CA ILE A 47 5.66 -11.06 -16.23
C ILE A 47 6.06 -9.58 -16.23
N SER A 48 5.10 -8.69 -15.98
CA SER A 48 5.36 -7.25 -15.86
C SER A 48 4.63 -6.67 -14.66
N PHE A 49 5.33 -5.80 -13.92
CA PHE A 49 4.81 -5.08 -12.77
C PHE A 49 4.51 -3.63 -13.13
N CYS A 50 3.22 -3.32 -13.29
CA CYS A 50 2.75 -1.96 -13.57
C CYS A 50 2.42 -1.23 -12.27
N ARG A 51 3.34 -0.38 -11.79
CA ARG A 51 3.10 0.48 -10.62
C ARG A 51 2.46 1.79 -11.05
N LEU A 52 1.21 1.99 -10.66
CA LEU A 52 0.51 3.26 -10.86
C LEU A 52 0.68 4.15 -9.65
N THR A 53 0.79 5.45 -9.90
CA THR A 53 0.93 6.51 -8.89
C THR A 53 -0.33 7.36 -8.83
N ALA A 54 -0.37 8.31 -7.90
CA ALA A 54 -1.45 9.29 -7.83
C ALA A 54 -1.62 10.10 -9.13
N GLN A 55 -0.55 10.27 -9.94
CA GLN A 55 -0.59 10.99 -11.22
C GLN A 55 -1.37 10.22 -12.29
N ASP A 56 -1.45 8.90 -12.18
CA ASP A 56 -2.13 8.02 -13.13
C ASP A 56 -3.63 7.90 -12.86
N VAL A 57 -4.12 8.46 -11.73
CA VAL A 57 -5.52 8.33 -11.32
C VAL A 57 -6.33 9.54 -11.78
N VAL A 58 -7.20 9.32 -12.77
CA VAL A 58 -8.21 10.31 -13.17
C VAL A 58 -9.33 10.31 -12.13
N ARG A 59 -9.44 11.42 -11.38
CA ARG A 59 -10.49 11.61 -10.37
C ARG A 59 -11.40 12.75 -10.77
N HIS A 60 -12.67 12.63 -10.40
CA HIS A 60 -13.59 13.76 -10.47
C HIS A 60 -13.05 14.94 -9.64
N ARG A 61 -13.18 16.17 -10.12
CA ARG A 61 -12.62 17.38 -9.49
C ARG A 61 -12.97 17.51 -8.00
N LEU A 62 -14.21 17.16 -7.63
CA LEU A 62 -14.64 17.19 -6.22
C LEU A 62 -13.89 16.16 -5.37
N VAL A 63 -13.71 14.94 -5.88
CA VAL A 63 -13.00 13.87 -5.18
C VAL A 63 -11.54 14.26 -4.97
N GLY A 64 -10.90 14.88 -5.96
CA GLY A 64 -9.54 15.42 -5.81
C GLY A 64 -9.43 16.44 -4.67
N LYS A 65 -10.39 17.35 -4.54
CA LYS A 65 -10.43 18.30 -3.41
C LYS A 65 -10.62 17.62 -2.05
N ILE A 66 -11.46 16.59 -2.00
CA ILE A 66 -11.70 15.83 -0.76
C ILE A 66 -10.41 15.14 -0.32
N VAL A 67 -9.73 14.44 -1.24
CA VAL A 67 -8.47 13.75 -0.92
C VAL A 67 -7.40 14.74 -0.45
N ALA A 68 -7.20 15.86 -1.16
CA ALA A 68 -6.23 16.87 -0.76
C ALA A 68 -6.49 17.43 0.65
N ALA A 69 -7.75 17.62 1.05
CA ALA A 69 -8.10 18.08 2.38
C ALA A 69 -7.76 17.06 3.48
N TYR A 70 -7.90 15.75 3.21
CA TYR A 70 -7.47 14.69 4.13
C TYR A 70 -5.95 14.59 4.20
N ASP A 71 -5.25 14.67 3.06
CA ASP A 71 -3.78 14.65 3.01
C ASP A 71 -3.18 15.80 3.84
N GLU A 72 -3.75 17.01 3.74
CA GLU A 72 -3.35 18.17 4.56
C GLU A 72 -3.61 17.95 6.06
N PHE A 73 -4.74 17.33 6.41
CA PHE A 73 -5.09 17.02 7.79
C PHE A 73 -4.10 16.00 8.39
N ASP A 74 -3.82 14.91 7.69
CA ASP A 74 -2.93 13.84 8.15
C ASP A 74 -1.49 14.36 8.30
N ALA A 75 -0.99 15.13 7.33
CA ALA A 75 0.33 15.76 7.40
C ALA A 75 0.46 16.73 8.60
N ALA A 76 -0.63 17.40 8.99
CA ALA A 76 -0.65 18.25 10.18
C ALA A 76 -0.62 17.44 11.49
N GLN A 77 -1.22 16.25 11.51
CA GLN A 77 -1.19 15.35 12.67
C GLN A 77 0.19 14.71 12.88
N GLU A 78 0.86 14.27 11.81
CA GLU A 78 2.21 13.71 11.91
C GLU A 78 3.22 14.72 12.47
N LYS A 79 3.09 16.00 12.10
CA LYS A 79 3.93 17.10 12.64
C LYS A 79 3.66 17.39 14.12
N ARG A 80 2.49 17.03 14.63
CA ARG A 80 2.09 17.19 16.04
C ARG A 80 2.54 16.00 16.91
N GLY A 81 3.66 15.35 16.54
CA GLY A 81 4.25 14.16 17.18
C GLY A 81 4.13 14.11 18.72
N PRO A 82 4.17 12.90 19.31
CA PRO A 82 3.63 12.61 20.62
C PRO A 82 4.10 13.64 21.65
N ARG A 83 3.15 14.36 22.27
CA ARG A 83 3.43 15.25 23.39
C ARG A 83 4.18 14.41 24.42
N SER A 84 5.49 14.59 24.51
CA SER A 84 6.31 14.02 25.55
C SER A 84 5.66 14.41 26.87
N SER A 85 5.00 13.46 27.52
CA SER A 85 4.54 13.60 28.89
C SER A 85 5.80 13.79 29.72
N GLY A 86 6.12 15.05 30.01
CA GLY A 86 7.22 15.42 30.88
C GLY A 86 7.00 14.75 32.23
N ARG A 87 7.77 13.71 32.53
CA ARG A 87 8.04 13.32 33.91
C ARG A 87 8.96 14.39 34.48
N GLN A 88 8.37 15.36 35.15
CA GLN A 88 9.07 16.31 36.02
C GLN A 88 8.39 16.30 37.39
N GLY A 89 9.17 16.00 38.43
CA GLY A 89 8.78 15.96 39.84
C GLY A 89 8.26 14.57 40.26
N ASP A 90 8.80 13.89 41.27
CA ASP A 90 9.26 14.44 42.54
C ASP A 90 10.66 14.00 42.96
N ARG A 91 11.36 15.00 43.52
CA ARG A 91 12.46 14.86 44.47
C ARG A 91 11.83 14.62 45.85
N ALA A 92 12.30 13.60 46.57
CA ALA A 92 12.51 13.62 48.03
C ALA A 92 13.24 12.33 48.43
#